data_AF-A0A8T4WJ81-F1
#
_entry.id   AF-A0A8T4WJ81-F1
#
_cell.length_a   1.000
_cell.length_b   1.000
_cell.length_c   1.000
_cell.angle_alpha   90.00
_cell.angle_beta   90.00
_cell.angle_gamma   90.00
#
_symmetry.space_group_name_H-M   'P 1'
#
loop_
_entity.id
_entity.type
_entity.pdbx_description
1 polymer ?
#
loop_
_entity_poly.entity_id
_entity_poly.type
_entity_poly.pdbx_seq_one_letter_code
_entity_poly.pdbx_strand_id
1 'polypeptide(L)'
;MKIINCYKYLLALFLATSFIAPSGISTDITSLSTQKEITDKQVEYIDLTVNEAWDFLSTTSNGIQLPIDVRIDDEWTSSRIDTPFPEYPRHFEKDHIVDEEGFQQFLELYDGNDIIVYCKSGGRSATSASIITSRGFNGTVYNMLGGLTDWKEEELPFKSGNTEPSIPEKPLGPGVCNVGVIYEFSTQTMDPDDDPVRYGWDFNGDEYVDKWTDYTPSSTSSIIEYGFVSTGPYNISVLAEDLVGSQTGFSDKLTVIGNMPPSEPMIDGSIQGESGISYEYEIVSTDAQGSEISYFIDWGDGTTEGWTRTLPSGESLFVSHTWQEKDTYVIKAKAKDEYEGESDWSTLEVKMPKIHVHPWLMQMFEQNLNFKHIILSFF
;
A
#
# COMPACT_ATOMS: atom_id res chain seq x y z
N MET A 1 -23.65 -17.81 -11.70
CA MET A 1 -24.22 -16.46 -11.97
C MET A 1 -23.62 -15.53 -10.94
N LYS A 2 -23.01 -14.43 -11.42
CA LYS A 2 -22.10 -13.48 -10.72
C LYS A 2 -20.69 -14.00 -10.44
N ILE A 3 -19.87 -14.01 -11.50
CA ILE A 3 -18.43 -13.81 -11.36
C ILE A 3 -18.13 -12.39 -11.88
N ILE A 4 -17.66 -11.61 -10.91
CA ILE A 4 -16.90 -10.36 -10.89
C ILE A 4 -16.54 -9.77 -12.26
N ASN A 5 -17.15 -8.62 -12.53
CA ASN A 5 -16.81 -7.68 -13.58
C ASN A 5 -15.87 -6.64 -12.94
N CYS A 6 -14.56 -6.78 -13.09
CA CYS A 6 -13.64 -5.67 -12.87
C CYS A 6 -12.35 -5.97 -13.61
N TYR A 7 -12.04 -5.14 -14.62
CA TYR A 7 -10.77 -4.92 -15.34
C TYR A 7 -11.06 -4.69 -16.83
N LYS A 8 -11.68 -3.54 -17.15
CA LYS A 8 -11.73 -3.04 -18.54
C LYS A 8 -11.54 -1.53 -18.57
N TYR A 9 -10.31 -1.07 -18.34
CA TYR A 9 -9.84 0.20 -18.90
C TYR A 9 -8.32 0.13 -19.06
N LEU A 10 -7.83 -0.21 -20.26
CA LEU A 10 -6.74 0.55 -20.87
C LEU A 10 -6.75 0.40 -22.39
N LEU A 11 -6.59 1.55 -23.03
CA LEU A 11 -6.80 1.85 -24.43
C LEU A 11 -5.46 1.69 -25.20
N ALA A 12 -5.43 0.97 -26.31
CA ALA A 12 -4.34 1.10 -27.29
C ALA A 12 -4.85 0.87 -28.72
N LEU A 13 -5.01 2.00 -29.42
CA LEU A 13 -5.47 2.13 -30.80
C LEU A 13 -4.26 1.92 -31.73
N PHE A 14 -4.16 0.77 -32.42
CA PHE A 14 -3.17 0.59 -33.50
C PHE A 14 -3.86 0.62 -34.87
N LEU A 15 -3.56 1.67 -35.63
CA LEU A 15 -3.93 1.85 -37.03
C LEU A 15 -3.16 0.84 -37.91
N ALA A 16 -3.87 -0.15 -38.45
CA ALA A 16 -3.36 -1.01 -39.50
C ALA A 16 -3.25 -0.20 -40.81
N THR A 17 -2.04 -0.07 -41.36
CA THR A 17 -1.83 0.30 -42.76
C THR A 17 -1.39 -0.91 -43.55
N SER A 18 -2.18 -1.17 -44.59
CA SER A 18 -2.08 -2.25 -45.54
C SER A 18 -0.88 -2.08 -46.48
N PHE A 19 -0.11 -3.16 -46.67
CA PHE A 19 0.77 -3.31 -47.83
C PHE A 19 0.30 -4.52 -48.66
N ILE A 20 -0.08 -4.23 -49.89
CA ILE A 20 -0.38 -5.18 -50.97
C ILE A 20 0.87 -5.31 -51.82
N ALA A 21 1.31 -6.53 -52.10
CA ALA A 21 2.09 -6.88 -53.30
C ALA A 21 2.03 -8.40 -53.56
N PRO A 22 2.26 -8.89 -54.80
CA PRO A 22 1.36 -9.82 -55.44
C PRO A 22 1.87 -11.26 -55.59
N SER A 23 0.89 -12.11 -55.93
CA SER A 23 0.94 -13.47 -56.46
C SER A 23 2.07 -13.79 -57.45
N GLY A 24 2.71 -14.95 -57.23
CA GLY A 24 3.48 -15.70 -58.23
C GLY A 24 3.25 -17.20 -58.03
N ILE A 25 2.55 -17.82 -58.99
CA ILE A 25 2.25 -19.26 -59.06
C ILE A 25 3.50 -20.01 -59.52
N SER A 26 3.80 -21.14 -58.88
CA SER A 26 4.44 -22.28 -59.57
C SER A 26 4.00 -23.57 -58.89
N THR A 27 3.13 -24.30 -59.58
CA THR A 27 2.79 -25.70 -59.29
C THR A 27 3.93 -26.58 -59.77
N ASP A 28 4.51 -27.39 -58.88
CA ASP A 28 5.10 -28.66 -59.29
C ASP A 28 4.80 -29.72 -58.23
N ILE A 29 4.06 -30.73 -58.67
CA ILE A 29 3.67 -31.91 -57.92
C ILE A 29 4.70 -32.98 -58.28
N THR A 30 5.56 -33.35 -57.34
CA THR A 30 6.25 -34.64 -57.39
C THR A 30 6.15 -35.30 -56.02
N SER A 31 5.32 -36.34 -56.01
CA SER A 31 5.24 -37.40 -55.03
C SER A 31 6.60 -37.88 -54.55
N LEU A 32 6.77 -38.04 -53.23
CA LEU A 32 7.35 -39.24 -52.64
C LEU A 32 7.08 -39.26 -51.13
N SER A 33 6.58 -40.41 -50.71
CA SER A 33 6.32 -40.86 -49.35
C SER A 33 7.33 -40.37 -48.31
N THR A 34 6.83 -39.72 -47.26
CA THR A 34 7.49 -39.72 -45.94
C THR A 34 6.42 -39.93 -44.90
N GLN A 35 6.04 -41.19 -44.71
CA GLN A 35 5.47 -41.60 -43.43
C GLN A 35 6.59 -41.64 -42.41
N LYS A 36 6.29 -41.05 -41.25
CA LYS A 36 6.81 -41.41 -39.93
C LYS A 36 8.15 -40.80 -39.53
N GLU A 37 8.06 -39.58 -38.98
CA GLU A 37 8.70 -39.19 -37.71
C GLU A 37 8.08 -37.85 -37.27
N ILE A 38 6.88 -37.93 -36.68
CA ILE A 38 6.46 -36.92 -35.71
C ILE A 38 6.92 -37.51 -34.38
N THR A 39 8.07 -37.05 -33.92
CA THR A 39 8.64 -37.40 -32.63
C THR A 39 7.64 -36.95 -31.56
N ASP A 40 7.20 -37.92 -30.77
CA ASP A 40 6.40 -37.77 -29.56
C ASP A 40 7.00 -36.66 -28.68
N LYS A 41 6.27 -35.57 -28.49
CA LYS A 41 6.68 -34.50 -27.57
C LYS A 41 6.50 -35.09 -26.18
N GLN A 42 7.59 -35.63 -25.63
CA GLN A 42 7.60 -36.34 -24.36
C GLN A 42 6.97 -35.45 -23.27
N VAL A 43 5.99 -36.01 -22.58
CA VAL A 43 5.24 -35.36 -21.51
C VAL A 43 6.21 -34.93 -20.41
N GLU A 44 6.35 -33.61 -20.19
CA GLU A 44 7.37 -33.02 -19.34
C GLU A 44 6.78 -32.59 -17.98
N TYR A 45 6.05 -33.49 -17.30
CA TYR A 45 5.72 -33.35 -15.88
C TYR A 45 6.42 -34.44 -15.07
N ILE A 46 6.58 -34.21 -13.76
CA ILE A 46 7.25 -35.12 -12.84
C ILE A 46 6.22 -35.76 -11.92
N ASP A 47 6.18 -37.09 -11.85
CA ASP A 47 5.33 -37.79 -10.90
C ASP A 47 5.93 -37.76 -9.48
N LEU A 48 5.09 -37.50 -8.49
CA LEU A 48 5.43 -37.58 -7.07
C LEU A 48 4.47 -38.56 -6.38
N THR A 49 4.98 -39.36 -5.45
CA THR A 49 4.14 -40.02 -4.44
C THR A 49 3.57 -39.00 -3.45
N VAL A 50 2.53 -39.36 -2.70
CA VAL A 50 1.95 -38.46 -1.68
C VAL A 50 2.93 -38.10 -0.57
N ASN A 51 3.85 -39.01 -0.21
CA ASN A 51 4.90 -38.75 0.77
C ASN A 51 5.97 -37.77 0.21
N GLU A 52 6.37 -37.92 -1.06
CA GLU A 52 7.27 -36.95 -1.69
C GLU A 52 6.61 -35.58 -1.84
N ALA A 53 5.31 -35.53 -2.17
CA ALA A 53 4.56 -34.29 -2.21
C ALA A 53 4.47 -33.62 -0.82
N TRP A 54 4.26 -34.39 0.25
CA TRP A 54 4.29 -33.89 1.62
C TRP A 54 5.66 -33.34 2.02
N ASP A 55 6.75 -34.04 1.68
CA ASP A 55 8.11 -33.57 1.94
C ASP A 55 8.39 -32.26 1.19
N PHE A 56 7.83 -32.10 -0.02
CA PHE A 56 7.93 -30.86 -0.78
C PHE A 56 7.16 -29.71 -0.13
N LEU A 57 5.97 -29.98 0.41
CA LEU A 57 5.03 -28.98 0.93
C LEU A 57 5.21 -28.67 2.44
N SER A 58 6.18 -29.30 3.08
CA SER A 58 6.46 -29.14 4.51
C SER A 58 7.73 -28.33 4.78
N THR A 59 8.37 -27.80 3.73
CA THR A 59 9.56 -26.96 3.81
C THR A 59 9.55 -25.94 2.69
N THR A 60 10.07 -24.74 2.94
CA THR A 60 10.26 -23.71 1.91
C THR A 60 11.70 -23.67 1.36
N SER A 61 12.56 -24.59 1.81
CA SER A 61 13.98 -24.61 1.43
C SER A 61 14.22 -25.05 -0.02
N ASN A 62 13.22 -25.69 -0.63
CA ASN A 62 13.17 -26.15 -2.02
C ASN A 62 12.46 -25.13 -2.95
N GLY A 63 12.03 -23.98 -2.44
CA GLY A 63 11.10 -23.09 -3.13
C GLY A 63 9.74 -23.05 -2.42
N ILE A 64 8.78 -22.31 -2.98
CA ILE A 64 7.38 -22.37 -2.56
C ILE A 64 6.63 -23.02 -3.72
N GLN A 65 6.00 -24.15 -3.44
CA GLN A 65 5.20 -24.91 -4.38
C GLN A 65 3.72 -24.61 -4.15
N LEU A 66 2.92 -24.71 -5.22
CA LEU A 66 1.48 -24.48 -5.14
C LEU A 66 0.73 -25.79 -5.37
N PRO A 67 0.17 -26.42 -4.32
CA PRO A 67 -0.68 -27.59 -4.50
C PRO A 67 -2.02 -27.19 -5.11
N ILE A 68 -2.37 -27.74 -6.27
CA ILE A 68 -3.59 -27.42 -7.01
C ILE A 68 -4.50 -28.64 -7.09
N ASP A 69 -5.67 -28.52 -6.47
CA ASP A 69 -6.76 -29.47 -6.56
C ASP A 69 -7.57 -29.25 -7.84
N VAL A 70 -7.57 -30.24 -8.74
CA VAL A 70 -8.28 -30.15 -10.03
C VAL A 70 -9.62 -30.89 -10.05
N ARG A 71 -10.17 -31.16 -8.87
CA ARG A 71 -11.51 -31.76 -8.73
C ARG A 71 -12.60 -30.71 -8.92
N ILE A 72 -13.86 -31.12 -8.82
CA ILE A 72 -15.03 -30.21 -8.85
C ILE A 72 -15.24 -29.56 -7.47
N ASP A 73 -15.98 -28.44 -7.43
CA ASP A 73 -16.27 -27.67 -6.21
C ASP A 73 -16.79 -28.53 -5.04
N ASP A 74 -17.73 -29.43 -5.30
CA ASP A 74 -18.33 -30.30 -4.27
C ASP A 74 -17.28 -31.22 -3.62
N GLU A 75 -16.32 -31.71 -4.40
CA GLU A 75 -15.25 -32.57 -3.90
C GLU A 75 -14.20 -31.80 -3.09
N TRP A 76 -13.90 -30.56 -3.50
CA TRP A 76 -13.00 -29.64 -2.80
C TRP A 76 -13.57 -29.23 -1.44
N THR A 77 -14.81 -28.75 -1.45
CA THR A 77 -15.55 -28.34 -0.25
C THR A 77 -15.72 -29.52 0.73
N SER A 78 -15.91 -30.73 0.23
CA SER A 78 -16.10 -31.91 1.09
C SER A 78 -14.82 -32.32 1.84
N SER A 79 -13.65 -32.23 1.20
CA SER A 79 -12.36 -32.47 1.87
C SER A 79 -11.20 -32.11 0.94
N ARG A 80 -10.07 -31.68 1.50
CA ARG A 80 -8.84 -31.28 0.78
C ARG A 80 -7.60 -31.68 1.60
N ILE A 81 -6.42 -31.73 0.97
CA ILE A 81 -5.17 -31.88 1.73
C ILE A 81 -5.00 -30.69 2.68
N ASP A 82 -4.24 -30.86 3.76
CA ASP A 82 -3.92 -29.79 4.69
C ASP A 82 -2.40 -29.62 4.71
N THR A 83 -1.91 -28.42 4.40
CA THR A 83 -0.48 -28.15 4.22
C THR A 83 -0.06 -26.95 5.06
N PRO A 84 1.18 -26.93 5.57
CA PRO A 84 1.71 -25.79 6.31
C PRO A 84 1.75 -24.48 5.50
N PHE A 85 1.64 -23.35 6.19
CA PHE A 85 1.95 -22.04 5.63
C PHE A 85 3.41 -22.01 5.10
N PRO A 86 3.69 -21.41 3.92
CA PRO A 86 2.80 -20.64 3.05
C PRO A 86 2.17 -21.42 1.88
N GLU A 87 2.31 -22.75 1.84
CA GLU A 87 2.02 -23.59 0.67
C GLU A 87 0.61 -24.19 0.71
N TYR A 88 -0.39 -23.36 1.00
CA TYR A 88 -1.79 -23.79 1.11
C TYR A 88 -2.34 -24.37 -0.20
N PRO A 89 -3.23 -25.39 -0.13
CA PRO A 89 -3.87 -25.94 -1.31
C PRO A 89 -4.80 -24.92 -1.96
N ARG A 90 -4.85 -24.95 -3.28
CA ARG A 90 -5.70 -24.09 -4.10
C ARG A 90 -6.60 -24.96 -4.96
N HIS A 91 -7.77 -24.45 -5.32
CA HIS A 91 -8.74 -25.17 -6.14
C HIS A 91 -8.85 -24.56 -7.52
N PHE A 92 -8.76 -25.40 -8.55
CA PHE A 92 -8.97 -25.00 -9.92
C PHE A 92 -9.47 -26.19 -10.74
N GLU A 93 -10.78 -26.24 -11.01
CA GLU A 93 -11.39 -27.40 -11.66
C GLU A 93 -10.76 -27.70 -13.03
N LYS A 94 -10.49 -28.99 -13.28
CA LYS A 94 -9.88 -29.47 -14.53
C LYS A 94 -10.58 -28.93 -15.78
N ASP A 95 -11.90 -28.85 -15.79
CA ASP A 95 -12.64 -28.48 -16.99
C ASP A 95 -12.33 -27.04 -17.45
N HIS A 96 -11.95 -26.15 -16.51
CA HIS A 96 -11.45 -24.81 -16.83
C HIS A 96 -10.02 -24.84 -17.40
N ILE A 97 -9.19 -25.81 -17.03
CA ILE A 97 -7.84 -25.98 -17.60
C ILE A 97 -7.91 -26.43 -19.06
N VAL A 98 -8.96 -27.17 -19.42
CA VAL A 98 -9.17 -27.65 -20.81
C VAL A 98 -9.66 -26.51 -21.71
N ASP A 99 -10.47 -25.61 -21.19
CA ASP A 99 -10.96 -24.44 -21.91
C ASP A 99 -9.84 -23.39 -22.13
N GLU A 100 -9.93 -22.58 -23.19
CA GLU A 100 -8.90 -21.55 -23.48
C GLU A 100 -9.01 -20.37 -22.50
N GLU A 101 -10.22 -19.88 -22.22
CA GLU A 101 -10.44 -18.76 -21.30
C GLU A 101 -10.04 -19.16 -19.88
N GLY A 102 -10.47 -20.35 -19.44
CA GLY A 102 -10.06 -20.89 -18.15
C GLY A 102 -8.55 -21.15 -18.06
N PHE A 103 -7.90 -21.60 -19.13
CA PHE A 103 -6.45 -21.78 -19.11
C PHE A 103 -5.69 -20.45 -19.01
N GLN A 104 -6.17 -19.37 -19.62
CA GLN A 104 -5.56 -18.05 -19.42
C GLN A 104 -5.70 -17.58 -17.96
N GLN A 105 -6.84 -17.82 -17.32
CA GLN A 105 -7.02 -17.54 -15.89
C GLN A 105 -6.05 -18.37 -15.02
N PHE A 106 -5.84 -19.64 -15.40
CA PHE A 106 -4.85 -20.49 -14.73
C PHE A 106 -3.43 -19.91 -14.84
N LEU A 107 -3.03 -19.41 -16.02
CA LEU A 107 -1.74 -18.77 -16.22
C LEU A 107 -1.60 -17.48 -15.40
N GLU A 108 -2.63 -16.63 -15.37
CA GLU A 108 -2.64 -15.40 -14.56
C GLU A 108 -2.40 -15.67 -13.07
N LEU A 109 -2.87 -16.82 -12.58
CA LEU A 109 -2.76 -17.20 -11.16
C LEU A 109 -1.45 -17.92 -10.82
N TYR A 110 -0.91 -18.74 -11.73
CA TYR A 110 0.11 -19.72 -11.39
C TYR A 110 1.36 -19.70 -12.27
N ASP A 111 1.34 -19.05 -13.44
CA ASP A 111 2.49 -19.03 -14.35
C ASP A 111 3.72 -18.41 -13.67
N GLY A 112 4.88 -19.02 -13.88
CA GLY A 112 6.14 -18.70 -13.21
C GLY A 112 6.39 -19.46 -11.91
N ASN A 113 5.42 -20.22 -11.39
CA ASN A 113 5.55 -21.00 -10.15
C ASN A 113 5.65 -22.50 -10.42
N ASP A 114 6.26 -23.22 -9.48
CA ASP A 114 6.19 -24.68 -9.44
C ASP A 114 4.86 -25.12 -8.82
N ILE A 115 4.19 -26.09 -9.45
CA ILE A 115 2.85 -26.54 -9.05
C ILE A 115 2.79 -28.04 -8.80
N ILE A 116 2.03 -28.48 -7.80
CA ILE A 116 1.72 -29.89 -7.54
C ILE A 116 0.25 -30.11 -7.81
N VAL A 117 -0.07 -30.73 -8.95
CA VAL A 117 -1.45 -30.98 -9.36
C VAL A 117 -1.93 -32.31 -8.78
N TYR A 118 -3.08 -32.29 -8.11
CA TYR A 118 -3.66 -33.50 -7.54
C TYR A 118 -5.17 -33.56 -7.73
N CYS A 119 -5.71 -34.77 -7.57
CA CYS A 119 -7.15 -35.00 -7.62
C CYS A 119 -7.54 -36.08 -6.61
N LYS A 120 -8.63 -36.82 -6.85
CA LYS A 120 -9.07 -37.88 -5.95
C LYS A 120 -8.15 -39.10 -5.95
N SER A 121 -7.78 -39.60 -7.14
CA SER A 121 -7.08 -40.89 -7.32
C SER A 121 -5.97 -40.84 -8.39
N GLY A 122 -5.43 -39.66 -8.70
CA GLY A 122 -4.34 -39.43 -9.67
C GLY A 122 -4.74 -39.33 -11.16
N GLY A 123 -5.88 -39.87 -11.59
CA GLY A 123 -6.25 -39.91 -13.02
C GLY A 123 -6.54 -38.55 -13.65
N ARG A 124 -7.28 -37.68 -12.95
CA ARG A 124 -7.59 -36.32 -13.45
C ARG A 124 -6.36 -35.43 -13.45
N SER A 125 -5.56 -35.47 -12.38
CA SER A 125 -4.34 -34.67 -12.24
C SER A 125 -3.30 -35.04 -13.30
N ALA A 126 -3.11 -36.32 -13.65
CA ALA A 126 -2.22 -36.71 -14.74
C ALA A 126 -2.66 -36.10 -16.09
N THR A 127 -3.98 -36.07 -16.34
CA THR A 127 -4.51 -35.39 -17.55
C THR A 127 -4.26 -33.89 -17.50
N SER A 128 -4.57 -33.23 -16.37
CA SER A 128 -4.36 -31.79 -16.21
C SER A 128 -2.88 -31.42 -16.37
N ALA A 129 -1.96 -32.17 -15.74
CA ALA A 129 -0.52 -31.96 -15.86
C ALA A 129 -0.03 -32.09 -17.30
N SER A 130 -0.53 -33.08 -18.05
CA SER A 130 -0.23 -33.21 -19.49
C SER A 130 -0.72 -32.01 -20.30
N ILE A 131 -1.92 -31.49 -20.01
CA ILE A 131 -2.47 -30.33 -20.71
C ILE A 131 -1.64 -29.08 -20.40
N ILE A 132 -1.39 -28.80 -19.12
CA ILE A 132 -0.64 -27.63 -18.65
C ILE A 132 0.75 -27.59 -19.31
N THR A 133 1.50 -28.69 -19.26
CA THR A 133 2.83 -28.79 -19.88
C THR A 133 2.78 -28.66 -21.40
N SER A 134 1.80 -29.30 -22.07
CA SER A 134 1.66 -29.22 -23.53
C SER A 134 1.38 -27.81 -24.05
N ARG A 135 0.77 -26.96 -23.20
CA ARG A 135 0.39 -25.58 -23.50
C ARG A 135 1.46 -24.55 -23.11
N GLY A 136 2.63 -24.99 -22.66
CA GLY A 136 3.79 -24.12 -22.46
C GLY A 136 3.75 -23.30 -21.16
N PHE A 137 3.16 -23.85 -20.10
CA PHE A 137 3.26 -23.31 -18.74
C PHE A 137 4.72 -23.09 -18.33
N ASN A 138 5.02 -21.92 -17.78
CA ASN A 138 6.35 -21.55 -17.32
C ASN A 138 6.52 -21.93 -15.84
N GLY A 139 7.00 -23.13 -15.56
CA GLY A 139 7.21 -23.63 -14.21
C GLY A 139 7.27 -25.15 -14.18
N THR A 140 7.73 -25.73 -13.07
CA THR A 140 7.77 -27.19 -12.94
C THR A 140 6.38 -27.71 -12.59
N VAL A 141 5.87 -28.65 -13.38
CA VAL A 141 4.59 -29.30 -13.12
C VAL A 141 4.86 -30.67 -12.50
N TYR A 142 4.39 -30.85 -11.27
CA TYR A 142 4.38 -32.13 -10.59
C TYR A 142 2.96 -32.73 -10.61
N ASN A 143 2.85 -34.04 -10.89
CA ASN A 143 1.60 -34.79 -10.75
C ASN A 143 1.68 -35.67 -9.50
N MET A 144 0.76 -35.45 -8.55
CA MET A 144 0.68 -36.28 -7.36
C MET A 144 -0.08 -37.58 -7.66
N LEU A 145 0.66 -38.70 -7.66
CA LEU A 145 0.12 -40.05 -7.80
C LEU A 145 -0.79 -40.38 -6.61
N GLY A 146 -1.81 -41.21 -6.85
CA GLY A 146 -2.73 -41.64 -5.78
C GLY A 146 -3.74 -40.59 -5.32
N GLY A 147 -3.41 -39.30 -5.46
CA GLY A 147 -4.29 -38.20 -5.10
C GLY A 147 -4.66 -38.18 -3.60
N LEU A 148 -5.81 -37.59 -3.28
CA LEU A 148 -6.31 -37.51 -1.92
C LEU A 148 -6.63 -38.89 -1.29
N THR A 149 -6.90 -39.92 -2.09
CA THR A 149 -7.13 -41.29 -1.58
C THR A 149 -5.88 -41.83 -0.91
N ASP A 150 -4.76 -41.87 -1.62
CA ASP A 150 -3.50 -42.38 -1.07
C ASP A 150 -2.95 -41.44 0.02
N TRP A 151 -3.17 -40.12 -0.10
CA TRP A 151 -2.81 -39.15 0.93
C TRP A 151 -3.44 -39.48 2.29
N LYS A 152 -4.72 -39.86 2.29
CA LYS A 152 -5.44 -40.29 3.49
C LYS A 152 -5.02 -41.68 3.95
N GLU A 153 -4.67 -42.58 3.04
CA GLU A 153 -4.17 -43.93 3.36
C GLU A 153 -2.82 -43.88 4.08
N GLU A 154 -1.96 -42.93 3.70
CA GLU A 154 -0.68 -42.64 4.35
C GLU A 154 -0.83 -41.77 5.62
N GLU A 155 -2.05 -41.54 6.10
CA GLU A 155 -2.37 -40.80 7.33
C GLU A 155 -1.85 -39.33 7.33
N LEU A 156 -1.68 -38.72 6.16
CA LEU A 156 -1.23 -37.33 6.02
C LEU A 156 -2.37 -36.32 6.34
N PRO A 157 -2.04 -35.09 6.78
CA PRO A 157 -3.03 -34.11 7.23
C PRO A 157 -4.04 -33.70 6.15
N PHE A 158 -5.32 -33.60 6.50
CA PHE A 158 -6.38 -33.17 5.58
C PHE A 158 -7.53 -32.48 6.34
N LYS A 159 -8.25 -31.58 5.66
CA LYS A 159 -9.47 -30.93 6.18
C LYS A 159 -10.73 -31.59 5.60
N SER A 160 -11.82 -31.59 6.36
CA SER A 160 -13.12 -32.13 5.95
C SER A 160 -14.22 -31.09 6.14
N GLY A 161 -15.04 -30.90 5.12
CA GLY A 161 -16.08 -29.89 5.12
C GLY A 161 -15.54 -28.47 5.00
N ASN A 162 -16.46 -27.53 5.25
CA ASN A 162 -16.17 -26.11 5.34
C ASN A 162 -17.23 -25.40 6.19
N THR A 163 -16.78 -24.57 7.11
CA THR A 163 -17.57 -23.72 7.99
C THR A 163 -17.11 -22.30 7.78
N GLU A 164 -18.04 -21.41 7.46
CA GLU A 164 -17.74 -20.00 7.25
C GLU A 164 -16.94 -19.40 8.44
N PRO A 165 -15.91 -18.57 8.18
CA PRO A 165 -15.11 -17.96 9.23
C PRO A 165 -15.93 -16.99 10.08
N SER A 166 -15.41 -16.65 11.26
CA SER A 166 -16.04 -15.60 12.07
C SER A 166 -15.92 -14.24 11.37
N ILE A 167 -16.89 -13.35 11.57
CA ILE A 167 -16.77 -11.96 11.10
C ILE A 167 -15.51 -11.36 11.75
N PRO A 168 -14.64 -10.68 10.97
CA PRO A 168 -13.44 -10.08 11.55
C PRO A 168 -13.73 -9.04 12.62
N GLU A 169 -12.77 -8.88 13.51
CA GLU A 169 -12.80 -7.78 14.48
C GLU A 169 -12.83 -6.43 13.76
N LYS A 170 -13.49 -5.45 14.39
CA LYS A 170 -13.47 -4.05 13.93
C LYS A 170 -12.03 -3.64 13.62
N PRO A 171 -11.76 -3.05 12.44
CA PRO A 171 -10.43 -2.58 12.10
C PRO A 171 -9.82 -1.68 13.19
N LEU A 172 -8.53 -1.87 13.42
CA LEU A 172 -7.69 -1.02 14.26
C LEU A 172 -6.80 -0.16 13.38
N GLY A 173 -6.61 1.09 13.78
CA GLY A 173 -5.80 2.06 13.05
C GLY A 173 -6.00 3.47 13.60
N PRO A 174 -5.27 4.46 13.07
CA PRO A 174 -5.43 5.85 13.48
C PRO A 174 -6.82 6.39 13.08
N GLY A 175 -7.45 7.17 13.96
CA GLY A 175 -8.75 7.83 13.69
C GLY A 175 -8.64 9.06 12.80
N VAL A 176 -7.42 9.54 12.54
CA VAL A 176 -7.10 10.67 11.67
C VAL A 176 -5.90 10.29 10.83
N CYS A 177 -5.95 10.54 9.52
CA CYS A 177 -4.88 10.27 8.58
C CYS A 177 -4.61 11.50 7.71
N ASN A 178 -3.36 11.93 7.59
CA ASN A 178 -2.99 12.97 6.66
C ASN A 178 -3.05 12.43 5.22
N VAL A 179 -3.69 13.19 4.33
CA VAL A 179 -3.82 12.84 2.91
C VAL A 179 -2.42 12.73 2.28
N GLY A 180 -2.21 11.67 1.50
CA GLY A 180 -0.93 11.36 0.86
C GLY A 180 0.08 10.63 1.75
N VAL A 181 -0.26 10.35 3.02
CA VAL A 181 0.56 9.55 3.94
C VAL A 181 -0.01 8.13 4.05
N ILE A 182 0.87 7.14 4.12
CA ILE A 182 0.52 5.72 4.29
C ILE A 182 0.45 5.40 5.79
N TYR A 183 -0.63 4.72 6.18
CA TYR A 183 -0.87 4.24 7.53
C TYR A 183 -1.13 2.73 7.55
N GLU A 184 -0.90 2.11 8.70
CA GLU A 184 -1.20 0.70 8.93
C GLU A 184 -2.58 0.54 9.56
N PHE A 185 -3.33 -0.44 9.04
CA PHE A 185 -4.58 -0.91 9.60
C PHE A 185 -4.48 -2.40 9.88
N SER A 186 -5.16 -2.87 10.92
CA SER A 186 -5.15 -4.28 11.27
C SER A 186 -6.51 -4.82 11.69
N THR A 187 -6.65 -6.13 11.57
CA THR A 187 -7.81 -6.91 12.03
C THR A 187 -7.36 -8.35 12.27
N GLN A 188 -8.25 -9.17 12.80
CA GLN A 188 -8.07 -10.60 12.94
C GLN A 188 -9.41 -11.32 12.86
N THR A 189 -9.37 -12.59 12.51
CA THR A 189 -10.51 -13.50 12.65
C THR A 189 -10.03 -14.93 12.85
N MET A 190 -10.95 -15.81 13.19
CA MET A 190 -10.72 -17.25 13.28
C MET A 190 -11.74 -17.99 12.41
N ASP A 191 -11.23 -18.98 11.70
CA ASP A 191 -12.01 -19.99 11.01
C ASP A 191 -12.26 -21.21 11.93
N PRO A 192 -13.50 -21.70 12.09
CA PRO A 192 -13.82 -22.87 12.92
C PRO A 192 -13.14 -24.18 12.51
N ASP A 193 -12.82 -24.34 11.22
CA ASP A 193 -12.12 -25.49 10.68
C ASP A 193 -10.60 -25.26 10.65
N ASP A 194 -10.14 -24.13 11.18
CA ASP A 194 -8.75 -23.67 11.18
C ASP A 194 -8.20 -23.58 9.75
N ASP A 195 -9.05 -23.13 8.83
CA ASP A 195 -8.65 -22.79 7.47
C ASP A 195 -7.93 -21.45 7.41
N PRO A 196 -6.96 -21.31 6.48
CA PRO A 196 -6.38 -20.02 6.19
C PRO A 196 -7.44 -19.02 5.74
N VAL A 197 -7.29 -17.78 6.19
CA VAL A 197 -8.21 -16.69 5.88
C VAL A 197 -7.48 -15.55 5.19
N ARG A 198 -8.19 -14.89 4.28
CA ARG A 198 -7.79 -13.60 3.70
C ARG A 198 -8.84 -12.54 3.99
N TYR A 199 -8.44 -11.28 3.93
CA TYR A 199 -9.27 -10.15 4.32
C TYR A 199 -9.57 -9.24 3.13
N GLY A 200 -10.86 -8.98 2.91
CA GLY A 200 -11.35 -8.02 1.93
C GLY A 200 -11.65 -6.69 2.61
N TRP A 201 -10.83 -5.67 2.35
CA TRP A 201 -10.93 -4.34 2.92
C TRP A 201 -11.76 -3.41 2.03
N ASP A 202 -12.78 -2.79 2.63
CA ASP A 202 -13.53 -1.66 2.08
C ASP A 202 -13.05 -0.40 2.83
N PHE A 203 -12.26 0.44 2.17
CA PHE A 203 -11.73 1.69 2.74
C PHE A 203 -12.65 2.88 2.49
N ASN A 204 -13.51 2.79 1.47
CA ASN A 204 -14.31 3.91 1.00
C ASN A 204 -15.76 3.89 1.55
N GLY A 205 -16.19 2.75 2.08
CA GLY A 205 -17.49 2.52 2.71
C GLY A 205 -18.64 2.23 1.74
N ASP A 206 -18.35 1.83 0.50
CA ASP A 206 -19.33 1.52 -0.55
C ASP A 206 -19.83 0.07 -0.53
N GLU A 207 -19.39 -0.73 0.44
CA GLU A 207 -19.71 -2.15 0.59
C GLU A 207 -19.14 -3.04 -0.54
N TYR A 208 -18.11 -2.56 -1.23
CA TYR A 208 -17.28 -3.36 -2.13
C TYR A 208 -15.85 -3.47 -1.59
N VAL A 209 -15.22 -4.63 -1.83
CA VAL A 209 -13.82 -4.82 -1.44
C VAL A 209 -12.92 -4.04 -2.39
N ASP A 210 -12.18 -3.07 -1.84
CA ASP A 210 -11.14 -2.31 -2.53
C ASP A 210 -9.86 -3.14 -2.67
N LYS A 211 -9.48 -3.87 -1.61
CA LYS A 211 -8.23 -4.63 -1.55
C LYS A 211 -8.35 -5.93 -0.77
N TRP A 212 -7.88 -7.01 -1.36
CA TRP A 212 -7.71 -8.31 -0.70
C TRP A 212 -6.28 -8.48 -0.19
N THR A 213 -6.14 -9.12 0.97
CA THR A 213 -4.85 -9.65 1.44
C THR A 213 -4.59 -11.04 0.84
N ASP A 214 -3.38 -11.54 1.03
CA ASP A 214 -3.10 -12.97 0.85
C ASP A 214 -3.74 -13.79 1.98
N TYR A 215 -3.81 -15.12 1.77
CA TYR A 215 -4.22 -16.06 2.79
C TYR A 215 -3.15 -16.18 3.87
N THR A 216 -3.59 -16.12 5.12
CA THR A 216 -2.75 -16.25 6.32
C THR A 216 -3.35 -17.29 7.25
N PRO A 217 -2.56 -17.88 8.17
CA PRO A 217 -3.11 -18.81 9.13
C PRO A 217 -4.25 -18.18 9.93
N SER A 218 -5.30 -18.96 10.20
CA SER A 218 -6.40 -18.57 11.09
C SER A 218 -5.88 -17.98 12.40
N SER A 219 -6.59 -17.01 12.98
CA SER A 219 -6.23 -16.29 14.21
C SER A 219 -4.95 -15.44 14.14
N THR A 220 -4.33 -15.29 12.97
CA THR A 220 -3.21 -14.36 12.77
C THR A 220 -3.73 -12.94 12.57
N SER A 221 -3.09 -11.95 13.21
CA SER A 221 -3.39 -10.55 12.93
C SER A 221 -2.90 -10.18 11.53
N SER A 222 -3.82 -9.68 10.70
CA SER A 222 -3.51 -9.15 9.39
C SER A 222 -3.24 -7.66 9.49
N ILE A 223 -2.15 -7.20 8.88
CA ILE A 223 -1.78 -5.79 8.76
C ILE A 223 -1.80 -5.41 7.28
N ILE A 224 -2.36 -4.24 6.97
CA ILE A 224 -2.39 -3.69 5.62
C ILE A 224 -2.00 -2.21 5.64
N GLU A 225 -1.22 -1.80 4.65
CA GLU A 225 -0.86 -0.40 4.42
C GLU A 225 -1.86 0.25 3.45
N TYR A 226 -2.33 1.45 3.81
CA TYR A 226 -3.22 2.27 2.98
C TYR A 226 -2.99 3.77 3.18
N GLY A 227 -3.10 4.55 2.10
CA GLY A 227 -2.99 6.00 2.13
C GLY A 227 -4.18 6.66 1.45
N PHE A 228 -4.79 7.64 2.12
CA PHE A 228 -5.95 8.37 1.60
C PHE A 228 -5.50 9.47 0.63
N VAL A 229 -6.25 9.66 -0.46
CA VAL A 229 -5.94 10.63 -1.53
C VAL A 229 -6.81 11.88 -1.47
N SER A 230 -7.82 11.90 -0.61
CA SER A 230 -8.72 13.04 -0.43
C SER A 230 -9.12 13.17 1.03
N THR A 231 -9.62 14.35 1.39
CA THR A 231 -10.19 14.60 2.72
C THR A 231 -11.57 13.98 2.85
N GLY A 232 -11.97 13.63 4.07
CA GLY A 232 -13.33 13.21 4.37
C GLY A 232 -13.39 12.12 5.43
N PRO A 233 -14.59 11.83 5.96
CA PRO A 233 -14.79 10.68 6.81
C PRO A 233 -14.81 9.40 5.96
N TYR A 234 -13.90 8.49 6.25
CA TYR A 234 -13.83 7.15 5.68
C TYR A 234 -14.37 6.15 6.69
N ASN A 235 -15.29 5.28 6.29
CA ASN A 235 -15.83 4.24 7.16
C ASN A 235 -15.31 2.89 6.70
N ILE A 236 -14.15 2.52 7.24
CA ILE A 236 -13.44 1.31 6.89
C ILE A 236 -14.15 0.10 7.50
N SER A 237 -14.41 -0.92 6.69
CA SER A 237 -14.88 -2.23 7.16
C SER A 237 -14.16 -3.36 6.43
N VAL A 238 -14.17 -4.54 7.03
CA VAL A 238 -13.47 -5.72 6.48
C VAL A 238 -14.37 -6.95 6.55
N LEU A 239 -14.29 -7.80 5.54
CA LEU A 239 -14.84 -9.16 5.56
C LEU A 239 -13.71 -10.18 5.44
N ALA A 240 -13.95 -11.41 5.87
CA ALA A 240 -13.02 -12.52 5.68
C ALA A 240 -13.52 -13.48 4.61
N GLU A 241 -12.58 -14.14 3.95
CA GLU A 241 -12.82 -15.31 3.10
C GLU A 241 -11.90 -16.45 3.54
N ASP A 242 -12.44 -17.65 3.73
CA ASP A 242 -11.65 -18.86 3.97
C ASP A 242 -11.01 -19.38 2.67
N LEU A 243 -10.12 -20.37 2.80
CA LEU A 243 -9.43 -20.99 1.68
C LEU A 243 -10.38 -21.71 0.69
N VAL A 244 -11.59 -22.06 1.14
CA VAL A 244 -12.59 -22.77 0.33
C VAL A 244 -13.45 -21.80 -0.48
N GLY A 245 -13.53 -20.55 -0.06
CA GLY A 245 -14.24 -19.46 -0.72
C GLY A 245 -15.48 -18.95 0.02
N SER A 246 -15.75 -19.40 1.26
CA SER A 246 -16.87 -18.82 2.03
C SER A 246 -16.49 -17.47 2.61
N GLN A 247 -17.38 -16.50 2.43
CA GLN A 247 -17.18 -15.12 2.84
C GLN A 247 -18.14 -14.71 3.96
N THR A 248 -17.62 -13.91 4.88
CA THR A 248 -18.44 -13.27 5.92
C THR A 248 -19.15 -12.03 5.42
N GLY A 249 -20.08 -11.51 6.24
CA GLY A 249 -20.45 -10.10 6.15
C GLY A 249 -19.31 -9.17 6.58
N PHE A 250 -19.43 -7.88 6.26
CA PHE A 250 -18.50 -6.85 6.75
C PHE A 250 -18.57 -6.66 8.26
N SER A 251 -17.43 -6.37 8.87
CA SER A 251 -17.24 -6.02 10.27
C SER A 251 -17.94 -4.71 10.67
N ASP A 252 -17.91 -4.41 11.97
CA ASP A 252 -18.13 -3.04 12.45
C ASP A 252 -17.15 -2.06 11.81
N LYS A 253 -17.60 -0.82 11.61
CA LYS A 253 -16.87 0.22 10.89
C LYS A 253 -15.89 0.98 11.79
N LEU A 254 -14.68 1.24 11.29
CA LEU A 254 -13.72 2.21 11.81
C LEU A 254 -13.85 3.52 11.02
N THR A 255 -14.23 4.61 11.70
CA THR A 255 -14.25 5.93 11.07
C THR A 255 -12.88 6.58 11.15
N VAL A 256 -12.34 6.98 10.01
CA VAL A 256 -11.06 7.69 9.85
C VAL A 256 -11.31 9.05 9.20
N ILE A 257 -10.72 10.10 9.74
CA ILE A 257 -10.80 11.45 9.15
C ILE A 257 -9.56 11.70 8.29
N GLY A 258 -9.76 11.89 6.99
CA GLY A 258 -8.72 12.37 6.08
C GLY A 258 -8.47 13.87 6.29
N ASN A 259 -7.24 14.21 6.71
CA ASN A 259 -6.79 15.55 7.06
C ASN A 259 -5.76 16.10 6.06
N MET A 260 -5.83 17.38 5.75
CA MET A 260 -4.81 18.13 5.02
C MET A 260 -4.18 19.11 6.00
N PRO A 261 -2.92 18.90 6.42
CA PRO A 261 -2.25 19.81 7.31
C PRO A 261 -2.23 21.26 6.77
N PRO A 262 -2.07 22.26 7.66
CA PRO A 262 -1.95 23.64 7.23
C PRO A 262 -0.77 23.86 6.28
N SER A 263 -0.83 24.94 5.51
CA SER A 263 0.32 25.41 4.74
C SER A 263 1.48 25.81 5.67
N GLU A 264 2.71 25.83 5.14
CA GLU A 264 3.83 26.47 5.84
C GLU A 264 3.45 27.91 6.25
N PRO A 265 3.74 28.34 7.48
CA PRO A 265 3.44 29.71 7.90
C PRO A 265 4.28 30.72 7.13
N MET A 266 3.68 31.82 6.70
CA MET A 266 4.41 33.02 6.32
C MET A 266 4.85 33.76 7.59
N ILE A 267 6.12 34.15 7.67
CA ILE A 267 6.67 35.00 8.74
C ILE A 267 7.05 36.34 8.12
N ASP A 268 6.43 37.42 8.55
CA ASP A 268 6.75 38.78 8.13
C ASP A 268 7.15 39.65 9.34
N GLY A 269 8.07 40.59 9.11
CA GLY A 269 8.61 41.44 10.17
C GLY A 269 9.98 42.02 9.83
N SER A 270 10.59 42.67 10.81
CA SER A 270 11.88 43.34 10.62
C SER A 270 13.03 42.34 10.50
N ILE A 271 13.72 42.30 9.35
CA ILE A 271 14.89 41.43 9.14
C ILE A 271 16.22 42.02 9.64
N GLN A 272 16.20 43.25 10.15
CA GLN A 272 17.34 43.93 10.74
C GLN A 272 16.90 44.74 11.95
N GLY A 273 17.73 44.74 13.00
CA GLY A 273 17.44 45.47 14.22
C GLY A 273 18.65 45.72 15.10
N GLU A 274 18.38 46.26 16.28
CA GLU A 274 19.34 46.45 17.36
C GLU A 274 19.07 45.44 18.48
N SER A 275 20.13 44.82 18.99
CA SER A 275 20.06 43.95 20.16
C SER A 275 19.45 44.69 21.36
N GLY A 276 18.54 44.05 22.09
CA GLY A 276 17.83 44.60 23.25
C GLY A 276 16.55 45.37 22.90
N ILE A 277 16.18 45.46 21.62
CA ILE A 277 14.90 46.03 21.16
C ILE A 277 13.91 44.92 20.82
N SER A 278 12.65 45.13 21.22
CA SER A 278 11.55 44.23 20.90
C SER A 278 11.04 44.50 19.49
N TYR A 279 10.93 43.44 18.70
CA TYR A 279 10.38 43.47 17.34
C TYR A 279 9.14 42.58 17.27
N GLU A 280 8.08 43.09 16.67
CA GLU A 280 6.85 42.35 16.39
C GLU A 280 6.96 41.65 15.04
N TYR A 281 6.46 40.42 14.99
CA TYR A 281 6.38 39.58 13.80
C TYR A 281 4.94 39.14 13.58
N GLU A 282 4.55 39.16 12.32
CA GLU A 282 3.28 38.63 11.84
C GLU A 282 3.50 37.22 11.32
N ILE A 283 2.72 36.27 11.83
CA ILE A 283 2.74 34.88 11.39
C ILE A 283 1.35 34.50 10.91
N VAL A 284 1.25 33.97 9.70
CA VAL A 284 -0.03 33.56 9.11
C VAL A 284 0.13 32.28 8.31
N SER A 285 -0.82 31.36 8.49
CA SER A 285 -0.97 30.14 7.70
C SER A 285 -2.44 29.94 7.35
N THR A 286 -2.67 29.10 6.34
CA THR A 286 -4.00 28.71 5.89
C THR A 286 -4.13 27.20 5.89
N ASP A 287 -5.29 26.72 6.31
CA ASP A 287 -5.70 25.33 6.24
C ASP A 287 -6.72 25.14 5.10
N ALA A 288 -6.52 24.11 4.28
CA ALA A 288 -7.36 23.86 3.11
C ALA A 288 -8.78 23.40 3.46
N GLN A 289 -8.97 22.78 4.63
CA GLN A 289 -10.26 22.37 5.17
C GLN A 289 -10.90 23.47 6.02
N GLY A 290 -10.17 24.56 6.27
CA GLY A 290 -10.62 25.66 7.13
C GLY A 290 -10.51 25.35 8.61
N SER A 291 -9.72 24.33 9.00
CA SER A 291 -9.44 23.97 10.38
C SER A 291 -8.79 25.14 11.13
N GLU A 292 -9.02 25.24 12.44
CA GLU A 292 -8.29 26.21 13.27
C GLU A 292 -6.81 25.82 13.38
N ILE A 293 -5.94 26.83 13.45
CA ILE A 293 -4.49 26.70 13.38
C ILE A 293 -3.85 27.23 14.65
N SER A 294 -2.87 26.49 15.19
CA SER A 294 -1.93 26.94 16.22
C SER A 294 -0.52 26.99 15.64
N TYR A 295 0.35 27.83 16.19
CA TYR A 295 1.73 28.01 15.73
C TYR A 295 2.72 27.59 16.82
N PHE A 296 3.86 27.05 16.40
CA PHE A 296 5.04 26.86 17.23
C PHE A 296 6.19 27.67 16.64
N ILE A 297 6.94 28.40 17.46
CA ILE A 297 7.95 29.36 16.99
C ILE A 297 9.26 29.11 17.71
N ASP A 298 10.36 29.04 16.97
CA ASP A 298 11.73 29.03 17.47
C ASP A 298 12.42 30.33 17.03
N TRP A 299 12.94 31.11 17.98
CA TRP A 299 13.54 32.42 17.70
C TRP A 299 15.01 32.34 17.28
N GLY A 300 15.60 31.14 17.27
CA GLY A 300 16.97 30.90 16.85
C GLY A 300 18.05 31.29 17.87
N ASP A 301 17.65 31.76 19.06
CA ASP A 301 18.55 32.10 20.19
C ASP A 301 18.47 31.07 21.34
N GLY A 302 17.79 29.95 21.10
CA GLY A 302 17.52 28.91 22.08
C GLY A 302 16.22 29.11 22.87
N THR A 303 15.46 30.17 22.58
CA THR A 303 14.10 30.38 23.11
C THR A 303 13.05 30.03 22.06
N THR A 304 11.90 29.55 22.54
CA THR A 304 10.77 29.14 21.71
C THR A 304 9.47 29.66 22.30
N GLU A 305 8.50 29.95 21.44
CA GLU A 305 7.10 29.94 21.84
C GLU A 305 6.51 28.59 21.54
N GLY A 306 5.95 27.96 22.57
CA GLY A 306 5.20 26.71 22.42
C GLY A 306 3.95 26.90 21.55
N TRP A 307 3.12 25.86 21.47
CA TRP A 307 1.86 25.95 20.73
C TRP A 307 0.99 27.10 21.25
N THR A 308 0.70 28.04 20.36
CA THR A 308 -0.11 29.22 20.65
C THR A 308 -1.58 28.85 20.85
N ARG A 309 -2.41 29.83 21.21
CA ARG A 309 -3.87 29.68 21.05
C ARG A 309 -4.21 29.31 19.60
N THR A 310 -5.32 28.62 19.40
CA THR A 310 -5.86 28.37 18.07
C THR A 310 -6.47 29.65 17.50
N LEU A 311 -6.25 29.84 16.20
CA LEU A 311 -6.78 30.94 15.40
C LEU A 311 -7.58 30.35 14.23
N PRO A 312 -8.64 31.03 13.75
CA PRO A 312 -9.22 30.73 12.45
C PRO A 312 -8.16 30.70 11.34
N SER A 313 -8.33 29.78 10.38
CA SER A 313 -7.49 29.71 9.18
C SER A 313 -7.36 31.07 8.48
N GLY A 314 -6.12 31.51 8.22
CA GLY A 314 -5.81 32.80 7.60
C GLY A 314 -5.80 34.01 8.55
N GLU A 315 -6.05 33.84 9.85
CA GLU A 315 -5.88 34.93 10.83
C GLU A 315 -4.41 35.09 11.25
N SER A 316 -3.95 36.34 11.26
CA SER A 316 -2.59 36.72 11.65
C SER A 316 -2.36 36.61 13.15
N LEU A 317 -1.30 35.90 13.54
CA LEU A 317 -0.72 35.92 14.87
C LEU A 317 0.35 37.03 14.95
N PHE A 318 0.21 37.94 15.90
CA PHE A 318 1.25 38.92 16.22
C PHE A 318 1.96 38.52 17.50
N VAL A 319 3.28 38.33 17.40
CA VAL A 319 4.16 38.00 18.53
C VAL A 319 5.39 38.90 18.51
N SER A 320 5.89 39.25 19.68
CA SER A 320 7.07 40.10 19.81
C SER A 320 8.21 39.36 20.48
N HIS A 321 9.44 39.55 20.00
CA HIS A 321 10.65 38.98 20.58
C HIS A 321 11.77 40.00 20.71
N THR A 322 12.68 39.76 21.66
CA THR A 322 13.85 40.61 21.92
C THR A 322 15.12 39.76 21.98
N TRP A 323 16.01 39.94 21.01
CA TRP A 323 17.36 39.33 21.04
C TRP A 323 18.31 40.16 21.89
N GLN A 324 18.86 39.55 22.95
CA GLN A 324 19.78 40.24 23.86
C GLN A 324 21.19 40.40 23.26
N GLU A 325 21.62 39.41 22.48
CA GLU A 325 22.96 39.37 21.92
C GLU A 325 22.98 39.80 20.45
N LYS A 326 24.18 40.17 19.98
CA LYS A 326 24.40 40.58 18.60
C LYS A 326 24.80 39.37 17.78
N ASP A 327 23.89 38.88 16.96
CA ASP A 327 24.15 37.77 16.04
C ASP A 327 23.21 37.84 14.83
N THR A 328 23.30 36.83 13.97
CA THR A 328 22.28 36.48 12.99
C THR A 328 21.45 35.32 13.53
N TYR A 329 20.15 35.52 13.60
CA TYR A 329 19.19 34.55 14.10
C TYR A 329 18.31 34.05 12.96
N VAL A 330 17.86 32.80 13.05
CA VAL A 330 16.90 32.21 12.10
C VAL A 330 15.65 31.89 12.87
N ILE A 331 14.61 32.70 12.69
CA ILE A 331 13.27 32.41 13.19
C ILE A 331 12.75 31.23 12.40
N LYS A 332 12.14 30.26 13.09
CA LYS A 332 11.40 29.16 12.46
C LYS A 332 9.99 29.12 13.00
N ALA A 333 9.01 28.87 12.14
CA ALA A 333 7.64 28.64 12.56
C ALA A 333 7.04 27.46 11.82
N LYS A 334 6.17 26.71 12.51
CA LYS A 334 5.28 25.73 11.89
C LYS A 334 3.87 25.88 12.43
N ALA A 335 2.88 25.48 11.63
CA ALA A 335 1.48 25.48 11.97
C ALA A 335 1.00 24.05 12.28
N LYS A 336 -0.05 23.93 13.08
CA LYS A 336 -0.76 22.67 13.34
C LYS A 336 -2.26 22.91 13.42
N ASP A 337 -3.04 21.99 12.87
CA ASP A 337 -4.50 22.01 12.93
C ASP A 337 -5.08 21.30 14.19
N GLU A 338 -6.42 21.24 14.29
CA GLU A 338 -7.16 20.54 15.35
C GLU A 338 -7.05 19.01 15.31
N TYR A 339 -6.61 18.46 14.18
CA TYR A 339 -6.40 17.04 13.92
C TYR A 339 -4.93 16.63 14.12
N GLU A 340 -4.12 17.52 14.71
CA GLU A 340 -2.68 17.35 14.96
C GLU A 340 -1.83 17.25 13.67
N GLY A 341 -2.37 17.62 12.51
CA GLY A 341 -1.63 17.76 11.26
C GLY A 341 -0.70 18.95 11.31
N GLU A 342 0.61 18.72 11.18
CA GLU A 342 1.62 19.77 11.19
C GLU A 342 2.07 20.15 9.78
N SER A 343 2.30 21.44 9.55
CA SER A 343 2.99 21.94 8.36
C SER A 343 4.49 21.67 8.45
N ASP A 344 5.18 21.82 7.31
CA ASP A 344 6.62 22.03 7.30
C ASP A 344 7.01 23.35 8.02
N TRP A 345 8.29 23.47 8.36
CA TRP A 345 8.85 24.67 8.97
C TRP A 345 9.15 25.74 7.93
N SER A 346 8.67 26.96 8.15
CA SER A 346 9.16 28.15 7.46
C SER A 346 10.27 28.83 8.25
N THR A 347 11.06 29.68 7.58
CA THR A 347 12.20 30.38 8.22
C THR A 347 12.34 31.83 7.80
N LEU A 348 12.81 32.69 8.72
CA LEU A 348 13.15 34.09 8.46
C LEU A 348 14.49 34.45 9.14
N GLU A 349 15.48 34.89 8.36
CA GLU A 349 16.79 35.34 8.88
C GLU A 349 16.71 36.81 9.35
N VAL A 350 17.14 37.05 10.58
CA VAL A 350 17.15 38.37 11.22
C VAL A 350 18.55 38.72 11.69
N LYS A 351 19.02 39.94 11.39
CA LYS A 351 20.36 40.41 11.75
C LYS A 351 20.31 41.48 12.84
N MET A 352 21.08 41.25 13.90
CA MET A 352 21.35 42.23 14.96
C MET A 352 22.81 42.70 14.90
N PRO A 353 23.21 43.45 13.84
CA PRO A 353 24.61 43.77 13.59
C PRO A 353 25.18 44.75 14.64
N LYS A 354 26.50 44.70 14.81
CA LYS A 354 27.23 45.77 15.51
C LYS A 354 27.13 47.05 14.70
N ILE A 355 26.41 48.05 15.21
CA ILE A 355 26.58 49.42 14.73
C ILE A 355 28.01 49.86 15.07
N HIS A 356 28.88 49.95 14.07
CA HIS A 356 30.14 50.68 14.19
C HIS A 356 29.81 52.17 14.13
N VAL A 357 29.50 52.75 15.29
CA VAL A 357 29.48 54.21 15.41
C VAL A 357 30.95 54.65 15.33
N HIS A 358 31.39 55.15 14.18
CA HIS A 358 32.73 55.71 14.09
C HIS A 358 32.84 56.83 15.14
N PRO A 359 33.89 56.88 15.99
CA PRO A 359 33.98 57.81 17.12
C PRO A 359 33.74 59.29 16.76
N TRP A 360 34.04 59.71 15.53
CA TRP A 360 33.83 61.08 15.04
C TRP A 360 32.34 61.49 14.98
N LEU A 361 31.41 60.56 14.75
CA LEU A 361 29.98 60.82 14.61
C LEU A 361 29.35 61.15 15.97
N MET A 362 29.81 60.47 17.04
CA MET A 362 29.43 60.81 18.42
C MET A 362 29.94 62.20 18.83
N GLN A 363 31.15 62.55 18.40
CA GLN A 363 31.74 63.87 18.67
C GLN A 363 31.00 65.01 17.96
N MET A 364 30.43 64.76 16.76
CA MET A 364 29.58 65.73 16.05
C MET A 364 28.19 65.90 16.67
N PHE A 365 27.62 64.85 17.26
CA PHE A 365 26.32 64.92 17.96
C PHE A 365 26.44 65.66 19.31
N GLU A 366 27.51 65.43 20.07
CA GLU A 366 27.78 66.16 21.32
C GLU A 366 28.12 67.64 21.08
N GLN A 367 28.82 67.97 19.99
CA GLN A 367 29.15 69.37 19.66
C GLN A 367 27.94 70.18 19.15
N ASN A 368 26.91 69.55 18.59
CA ASN A 368 25.71 70.25 18.13
C ASN A 368 24.61 70.40 19.21
N LEU A 369 24.62 69.58 20.27
CA LEU A 369 23.71 69.75 21.41
C LEU A 369 24.19 70.82 22.42
N ASN A 370 25.49 71.16 22.43
CA ASN A 370 26.06 72.17 23.31
C ASN A 370 25.94 73.63 22.80
N PHE A 371 25.28 73.89 21.66
CA PHE A 371 25.14 75.23 21.08
C PHE A 371 23.79 75.93 21.36
N LYS A 372 23.02 75.49 22.36
CA LYS A 372 21.72 76.12 22.71
C LYS A 372 21.60 76.81 24.07
N HIS A 373 22.67 77.02 24.81
CA HIS A 373 22.66 77.96 25.94
C HIS A 373 24.01 78.66 26.11
N ILE A 374 24.14 79.88 25.57
CA ILE A 374 24.80 81.08 26.15
C ILE A 374 24.46 82.24 25.22
N ILE A 375 23.30 82.87 25.43
CA ILE A 375 23.11 84.32 25.29
C ILE A 375 22.03 84.69 26.31
N LEU A 376 22.42 85.34 27.41
CA LEU A 376 21.65 86.37 28.13
C LEU A 376 22.47 86.86 29.33
N SER A 377 23.14 88.01 29.22
CA SER A 377 23.06 89.17 30.15
C SER A 377 24.19 90.20 29.95
N PHE A 378 23.76 91.43 29.62
CA PHE A 378 24.34 92.76 29.93
C PHE A 378 25.85 93.04 29.75
N PHE A 379 26.19 93.79 28.69
CA PHE A 379 26.60 95.19 28.75
C PHE A 379 26.33 95.90 27.42
#